data_AF-A0A3M1YPP6-F1
#
_entry.id   AF-A0A3M1YPP6-F1
#
_cell.length_a   1.000
_cell.length_b   1.000
_cell.length_c   1.000
_cell.angle_alpha   90.00
_cell.angle_beta   90.00
_cell.angle_gamma   90.00
#
_symmetry.space_group_name_H-M   'P 1'
#
loop_
_entity.id
_entity.type
_entity.pdbx_description
1 polymer ?
#
loop_
_entity_poly.entity_id
_entity_poly.type
_entity_poly.pdbx_seq_one_letter_code
_entity_poly.pdbx_strand_id
1 'polypeptide(L)'
;PGHRPTVTLEDMRHLRTNPEFRVIDSRAAERYRGEVEPIDPVAGHIPGAISAPFIENLDASGHFLPPEKLAARFQALTGETPPDHTIFYCGSGVTACHNLLAYEHAGLGIPVLYPGSWSEWITRPENPVETGNGGHIAP
;
A
#
# COMPACT_ATOMS: atom_id res chain seq x y z
N PRO A 1 -13.97 -16.86 -11.52
CA PRO A 1 -14.46 -15.55 -12.04
C PRO A 1 -15.33 -14.85 -10.97
N GLY A 2 -15.04 -13.65 -10.47
CA GLY A 2 -14.08 -12.63 -10.86
C GLY A 2 -14.36 -11.36 -10.06
N HIS A 3 -14.21 -11.41 -8.74
CA HIS A 3 -14.06 -10.21 -7.92
C HIS A 3 -12.65 -10.23 -7.34
N ARG A 4 -11.83 -9.27 -7.75
CA ARG A 4 -10.62 -8.97 -6.98
C ARG A 4 -11.11 -8.44 -5.62
N PRO A 5 -10.63 -8.97 -4.49
CA PRO A 5 -11.10 -8.51 -3.20
C PRO A 5 -10.75 -7.02 -3.07
N THR A 6 -11.77 -6.19 -2.94
CA THR A 6 -11.63 -4.77 -2.63
C THR A 6 -12.18 -4.53 -1.24
N VAL A 7 -11.55 -3.63 -0.49
CA VAL A 7 -12.09 -3.13 0.77
C VAL A 7 -12.66 -1.73 0.59
N THR A 8 -13.61 -1.38 1.46
CA THR A 8 -14.24 -0.06 1.52
C THR A 8 -13.51 0.86 2.50
N LEU A 9 -13.89 2.14 2.51
CA LEU A 9 -13.45 3.09 3.54
C LEU A 9 -13.76 2.59 4.96
N GLU A 10 -14.93 1.99 5.17
CA GLU A 10 -15.34 1.51 6.49
C GLU A 10 -14.48 0.34 6.93
N ASP A 11 -14.22 -0.63 6.05
CA ASP A 11 -13.30 -1.73 6.32
C ASP A 11 -11.92 -1.19 6.72
N MET A 12 -11.40 -0.20 5.97
CA MET A 12 -10.08 0.39 6.23
C MET A 12 -9.95 1.06 7.60
N ARG A 13 -11.05 1.59 8.17
CA ARG A 13 -11.02 2.17 9.52
C ARG A 13 -10.68 1.13 10.58
N HIS A 14 -11.13 -0.11 10.38
CA HIS A 14 -10.90 -1.24 11.30
C HIS A 14 -9.61 -1.99 10.96
N LEU A 15 -9.40 -2.29 9.67
CA LEU A 15 -8.30 -3.14 9.22
C LEU A 15 -6.93 -2.50 9.38
N ARG A 16 -6.79 -1.17 9.24
CA ARG A 16 -5.50 -0.48 9.42
C ARG A 16 -4.89 -0.64 10.82
N THR A 17 -5.71 -0.93 11.81
CA THR A 17 -5.29 -1.13 13.20
C THR A 17 -5.25 -2.60 13.61
N ASN A 18 -5.71 -3.51 12.75
CA ASN A 18 -5.68 -4.95 13.04
C ASN A 18 -4.28 -5.50 12.71
N PRO A 19 -3.56 -6.10 13.68
CA PRO A 19 -2.22 -6.66 13.45
C PRO A 19 -2.19 -7.85 12.47
N GLU A 20 -3.33 -8.49 12.19
CA GLU A 20 -3.44 -9.56 11.19
C GLU A 20 -3.39 -9.04 9.75
N PHE A 21 -3.56 -7.73 9.55
CA PHE A 21 -3.59 -7.07 8.25
C PHE A 21 -2.35 -6.22 8.03
N ARG A 22 -1.96 -6.09 6.77
CA ARG A 22 -0.89 -5.18 6.34
C ARG A 22 -1.46 -4.20 5.35
N VAL A 23 -1.26 -2.91 5.63
CA VAL A 23 -1.69 -1.83 4.75
C VAL A 23 -0.46 -1.25 4.07
N ILE A 24 -0.45 -1.24 2.74
CA ILE A 24 0.69 -0.87 1.93
C ILE A 24 0.38 0.37 1.09
N ASP A 25 1.15 1.43 1.30
CA ASP A 25 1.08 2.65 0.50
C ASP A 25 1.99 2.54 -0.72
N SER A 26 1.40 2.58 -1.91
CA SER A 26 2.09 2.41 -3.19
C SER A 26 2.55 3.74 -3.82
N ARG A 27 2.38 4.87 -3.12
CA ARG A 27 2.83 6.20 -3.57
C ARG A 27 4.34 6.35 -3.43
N ALA A 28 4.87 7.43 -3.99
CA ALA A 28 6.25 7.82 -3.76
C ALA A 28 6.50 8.07 -2.26
N ALA A 29 7.71 7.77 -1.79
CA ALA A 29 8.02 7.76 -0.37
C ALA A 29 7.87 9.15 0.28
N GLU A 30 8.16 10.23 -0.46
CA GLU A 30 7.96 11.61 -0.04
C GLU A 30 6.47 11.99 0.13
N ARG A 31 5.57 11.36 -0.64
CA ARG A 31 4.12 11.52 -0.45
C ARG A 31 3.64 10.80 0.81
N TYR A 32 4.12 9.58 1.02
CA TYR A 32 3.88 8.83 2.24
C TYR A 32 4.34 9.62 3.48
N ARG A 33 5.58 10.13 3.48
CA ARG A 33 6.13 10.91 4.60
C ARG A 33 5.42 12.26 4.81
N GLY A 34 4.58 12.70 3.87
CA GLY A 34 3.88 13.98 3.94
C GLY A 34 4.78 15.19 3.62
N GLU A 35 5.90 14.97 2.95
CA GLU A 35 6.85 16.03 2.56
C GLU A 35 6.37 16.79 1.32
N VAL A 36 5.72 16.06 0.40
CA VAL A 36 5.20 16.59 -0.87
C VAL A 36 3.84 15.95 -1.12
N GLU A 37 2.81 16.75 -1.39
CA GLU A 37 1.52 16.23 -1.86
C GLU A 37 0.96 17.16 -2.95
N PRO A 38 1.15 16.81 -4.24
CA PRO A 38 0.78 17.69 -5.34
C PRO A 38 -0.64 17.48 -5.85
N ILE A 39 -1.32 16.39 -5.43
CA ILE A 39 -2.62 15.99 -5.96
C ILE A 39 -3.72 16.34 -4.95
N ASP A 40 -3.53 15.93 -3.71
CA ASP A 40 -4.55 15.97 -2.67
C ASP A 40 -4.35 17.15 -1.71
N PRO A 41 -5.40 17.68 -1.07
CA PRO A 41 -5.28 18.84 -0.18
C PRO A 41 -4.60 18.54 1.17
N VAL A 42 -4.40 17.25 1.51
CA VAL A 42 -3.83 16.81 2.78
C VAL A 42 -2.65 15.89 2.50
N ALA A 43 -1.48 16.24 3.03
CA ALA A 43 -0.26 15.44 2.95
C ALA A 43 -0.17 14.42 4.10
N GLY A 44 0.50 13.29 3.86
CA GLY A 44 0.68 12.22 4.83
C GLY A 44 0.18 10.87 4.31
N HIS A 45 -0.04 9.93 5.23
CA HIS A 45 -0.48 8.57 4.93
C HIS A 45 -1.53 8.05 5.94
N ILE A 46 -2.19 6.95 5.55
CA ILE A 46 -3.13 6.23 6.42
C ILE A 46 -2.33 5.64 7.59
N PRO A 47 -2.71 5.92 8.86
CA PRO A 47 -1.93 5.46 10.01
C PRO A 47 -1.77 3.94 10.07
N GLY A 48 -0.55 3.49 10.38
CA GLY A 48 -0.18 2.06 10.38
C GLY A 48 0.17 1.49 9.00
N ALA A 49 0.09 2.29 7.92
CA ALA A 49 0.52 1.86 6.61
C ALA A 49 2.05 1.80 6.48
N ILE A 50 2.52 0.86 5.67
CA ILE A 50 3.93 0.66 5.31
C ILE A 50 4.16 1.24 3.92
N SER A 51 5.23 2.00 3.74
CA SER A 51 5.60 2.54 2.43
C SER A 51 6.19 1.45 1.52
N ALA A 52 5.66 1.32 0.31
CA ALA A 52 6.21 0.46 -0.74
C ALA A 52 6.06 1.14 -2.11
N PRO A 53 6.90 2.15 -2.44
CA PRO A 53 6.80 2.88 -3.70
C PRO A 53 6.83 1.94 -4.91
N PHE A 54 5.88 2.11 -5.83
CA PHE A 54 5.74 1.20 -6.97
C PHE A 54 6.95 1.18 -7.90
N ILE A 55 7.68 2.30 -7.96
CA ILE A 55 8.87 2.47 -8.81
C ILE A 55 10.01 1.52 -8.42
N GLU A 56 10.06 1.10 -7.15
CA GLU A 56 11.06 0.16 -6.65
C GLU A 56 10.83 -1.28 -7.13
N ASN A 57 9.71 -1.56 -7.80
CA ASN A 57 9.51 -2.84 -8.46
C ASN A 57 10.18 -2.91 -9.84
N LEU A 58 10.73 -1.81 -10.34
CA LEU A 58 11.25 -1.70 -11.70
C LEU A 58 12.78 -1.63 -11.74
N ASP A 59 13.36 -2.18 -12.79
CA ASP A 59 14.76 -1.99 -13.14
C ASP A 59 14.99 -0.64 -13.86
N ALA A 60 16.25 -0.34 -14.19
CA ALA A 60 16.62 0.90 -14.89
C ALA A 60 16.03 1.02 -16.31
N SER A 61 15.54 -0.08 -16.89
CA SER A 61 14.87 -0.12 -18.19
C SER A 61 13.34 -0.02 -18.07
N GLY A 62 12.81 0.05 -16.85
CA GLY A 62 11.37 0.11 -16.58
C GLY A 62 10.65 -1.24 -16.62
N HIS A 63 11.38 -2.36 -16.59
CA HIS A 63 10.78 -3.69 -16.48
C HIS A 63 10.67 -4.11 -15.01
N PHE A 64 9.73 -5.02 -14.70
CA PHE A 64 9.71 -5.62 -13.37
C PHE A 64 11.05 -6.28 -13.04
N LEU A 65 11.49 -6.07 -11.80
CA LEU A 65 12.55 -6.86 -11.21
C LEU A 65 12.19 -8.36 -11.25
N PRO A 66 13.20 -9.25 -11.26
CA PRO A 66 12.96 -10.69 -11.20
C PRO A 66 12.00 -11.08 -10.06
N PRO A 67 11.07 -12.04 -10.27
CA PRO A 67 10.06 -12.46 -9.29
C PRO A 67 10.62 -12.73 -7.90
N GLU A 68 11.79 -13.36 -7.79
CA GLU A 68 12.45 -13.67 -6.52
C GLU A 68 12.89 -12.42 -5.74
N LYS A 69 13.28 -11.35 -6.44
CA LYS A 69 13.63 -10.08 -5.79
C LYS A 69 12.38 -9.34 -5.31
N LEU A 70 11.32 -9.37 -6.12
CA LEU A 70 10.02 -8.81 -5.73
C LEU A 70 9.43 -9.57 -4.54
N ALA A 71 9.52 -10.90 -4.55
CA ALA A 71 9.06 -11.73 -3.44
C ALA A 71 9.79 -11.38 -2.15
N ALA A 72 11.13 -11.33 -2.18
CA ALA A 72 11.93 -10.96 -1.02
C ALA A 72 11.60 -9.55 -0.51
N ARG A 73 11.42 -8.58 -1.42
CA ARG A 73 11.03 -7.21 -1.07
C ARG A 73 9.68 -7.18 -0.37
N PHE A 74 8.65 -7.79 -0.95
CA PHE A 74 7.31 -7.75 -0.38
C PHE A 74 7.23 -8.53 0.94
N GLN A 75 7.86 -9.71 1.03
CA GLN A 75 7.92 -10.49 2.27
C GLN A 75 8.63 -9.75 3.41
N ALA A 76 9.65 -8.94 3.11
CA ALA A 76 10.29 -8.08 4.12
C ALA A 76 9.33 -7.02 4.70
N LEU A 77 8.31 -6.62 3.94
CA LEU A 77 7.31 -5.63 4.34
C LEU A 77 6.06 -6.27 4.96
N THR A 78 5.62 -7.41 4.44
CA THR A 78 4.37 -8.07 4.83
C THR A 78 4.56 -9.22 5.81
N GLY A 79 5.78 -9.74 5.95
CA GLY A 79 6.07 -10.95 6.72
C GLY A 79 5.28 -12.14 6.19
N GLU A 80 4.65 -12.89 7.10
CA GLU A 80 3.82 -14.06 6.80
C GLU A 80 2.33 -13.71 6.56
N THR A 81 1.98 -12.42 6.47
CA THR A 81 0.59 -12.01 6.23
C THR A 81 0.11 -12.56 4.88
N PRO A 82 -1.05 -13.25 4.84
CA PRO A 82 -1.57 -13.83 3.61
C PRO A 82 -2.03 -12.74 2.63
N PRO A 83 -2.10 -13.04 1.31
CA PRO A 83 -2.45 -12.05 0.30
C PRO A 83 -3.83 -11.40 0.54
N ASP A 84 -4.83 -12.17 0.95
CA ASP A 84 -6.18 -11.68 1.27
C ASP A 84 -6.25 -10.79 2.53
N HIS A 85 -5.17 -10.71 3.31
CA HIS A 85 -5.01 -9.77 4.43
C HIS A 85 -3.99 -8.66 4.13
N THR A 86 -3.42 -8.64 2.92
CA THR A 86 -2.49 -7.60 2.47
C THR A 86 -3.24 -6.63 1.59
N ILE A 87 -3.37 -5.38 2.05
CA ILE A 87 -4.18 -4.34 1.43
C ILE A 87 -3.27 -3.29 0.82
N PHE A 88 -3.42 -3.02 -0.47
CA PHE A 88 -2.69 -1.95 -1.16
C PHE A 88 -3.59 -0.76 -1.43
N TYR A 89 -3.02 0.44 -1.30
CA TYR A 89 -3.64 1.69 -1.71
C TYR A 89 -2.60 2.63 -2.31
N CYS A 90 -3.05 3.75 -2.89
CA CYS A 90 -2.16 4.81 -3.36
C CYS A 90 -2.82 6.18 -3.23
N GLY A 91 -2.77 7.03 -4.28
CA GLY A 91 -3.58 8.25 -4.35
C GLY A 91 -5.04 7.92 -4.69
N SER A 92 -5.26 7.35 -5.88
CA SER A 92 -6.59 7.09 -6.47
C SER A 92 -6.71 5.70 -7.12
N GLY A 93 -6.05 4.69 -6.56
CA GLY A 93 -6.10 3.28 -7.01
C GLY A 93 -5.16 2.86 -8.17
N VAL A 94 -4.52 3.78 -8.90
CA VAL A 94 -3.73 3.42 -10.11
C VAL A 94 -2.40 2.75 -9.79
N THR A 95 -1.52 3.37 -8.99
CA THR A 95 -0.20 2.78 -8.68
C THR A 95 -0.31 1.61 -7.69
N ALA A 96 -1.42 1.52 -6.94
CA ALA A 96 -1.73 0.34 -6.16
C ALA A 96 -1.90 -0.91 -7.05
N CYS A 97 -2.58 -0.78 -8.19
CA CYS A 97 -2.70 -1.87 -9.17
C CYS A 97 -1.34 -2.35 -9.70
N HIS A 98 -0.35 -1.45 -9.80
CA HIS A 98 1.01 -1.82 -10.19
C HIS A 98 1.68 -2.70 -9.13
N ASN A 99 1.54 -2.35 -7.84
CA ASN A 99 2.03 -3.19 -6.75
C ASN A 99 1.29 -4.53 -6.67
N LEU A 100 -0.04 -4.56 -6.88
CA LEU A 100 -0.82 -5.80 -6.99
C LEU A 100 -0.24 -6.73 -8.05
N LEU A 101 0.02 -6.20 -9.24
CA LEU A 101 0.58 -6.97 -10.34
C LEU A 101 2.00 -7.47 -10.04
N ALA A 102 2.85 -6.63 -9.43
CA ALA A 102 4.19 -7.04 -9.00
C ALA A 102 4.15 -8.13 -7.92
N TYR A 103 3.20 -8.06 -6.98
CA TYR A 103 2.99 -9.02 -5.91
C TYR A 103 2.52 -10.38 -6.45
N GLU A 104 1.57 -10.37 -7.40
CA GLU A 104 1.12 -11.57 -8.11
C GLU A 104 2.24 -12.15 -8.97
N HIS A 105 2.98 -11.29 -9.69
CA HIS A 105 4.14 -11.70 -10.51
C HIS A 105 5.25 -12.35 -9.67
N ALA A 106 5.42 -11.90 -8.42
CA ALA A 106 6.32 -12.50 -7.45
C ALA A 106 5.86 -13.88 -6.93
N GLY A 107 4.67 -14.35 -7.33
CA GLY A 107 4.11 -15.64 -6.90
C GLY A 107 3.50 -15.61 -5.50
N LEU A 108 3.24 -14.42 -4.92
CA LEU A 108 2.72 -14.27 -3.56
C LEU A 108 1.18 -14.31 -3.47
N GLY A 109 0.49 -14.45 -4.60
CA GLY A 109 -0.97 -14.47 -4.69
C GLY A 109 -1.57 -13.11 -5.04
N ILE A 110 -2.89 -12.98 -4.88
CA ILE A 110 -3.64 -11.78 -5.27
C ILE A 110 -4.03 -11.00 -4.02
N PRO A 111 -3.43 -9.82 -3.77
CA PRO A 111 -3.75 -9.04 -2.59
C PRO A 111 -5.02 -8.20 -2.77
N VAL A 112 -5.46 -7.60 -1.66
CA VAL A 112 -6.66 -6.76 -1.59
C VAL A 112 -6.34 -5.35 -2.04
N LEU A 113 -7.24 -4.73 -2.80
CA LEU A 113 -7.15 -3.31 -3.17
C LEU A 113 -8.07 -2.48 -2.27
N TYR A 114 -7.60 -1.32 -1.80
CA TYR A 114 -8.47 -0.25 -1.34
C TYR A 114 -8.62 0.82 -2.46
N PRO A 115 -9.70 0.79 -3.26
CA PRO A 115 -9.80 1.64 -4.45
C PRO A 115 -9.93 3.13 -4.12
N GLY A 116 -10.63 3.45 -3.02
CA GLY A 116 -10.79 4.82 -2.54
C GLY A 116 -9.47 5.49 -2.19
N SER A 117 -8.49 4.70 -1.70
CA SER A 117 -7.11 5.12 -1.51
C SER A 117 -6.98 6.39 -0.64
N TRP A 118 -5.86 7.10 -0.75
CA TRP A 118 -5.60 8.32 0.01
C TRP A 118 -6.66 9.39 -0.24
N SER A 119 -7.02 9.62 -1.51
CA SER A 119 -7.98 10.66 -1.88
C SER A 119 -9.35 10.47 -1.22
N GLU A 120 -9.86 9.24 -1.09
CA GLU A 120 -11.11 9.00 -0.34
C GLU A 120 -10.90 9.13 1.18
N TRP A 121 -9.80 8.58 1.71
CA TRP A 121 -9.51 8.59 3.15
C TRP A 121 -9.58 10.01 3.74
N ILE A 122 -8.98 10.98 3.06
CA ILE A 122 -8.90 12.37 3.53
C ILE A 122 -10.20 13.17 3.34
N THR A 123 -11.20 12.63 2.63
CA THR A 123 -12.53 13.29 2.53
C THR A 123 -13.32 13.24 3.83
N ARG A 124 -12.82 12.50 4.83
CA ARG A 124 -13.36 12.39 6.18
C ARG A 124 -12.42 13.07 7.15
N PRO A 125 -12.69 14.32 7.59
CA PRO A 125 -11.81 15.05 8.50
C PRO A 125 -11.54 14.35 9.83
N GLU A 126 -12.42 13.43 10.25
CA GLU A 126 -12.27 12.62 11.44
C GLU A 126 -11.32 11.42 11.26
N ASN A 127 -10.92 11.09 10.03
CA ASN A 127 -9.93 10.06 9.78
C ASN A 127 -8.53 10.56 10.21
N PRO A 128 -7.78 9.77 10.98
CA PRO A 128 -6.44 10.16 11.38
C PRO A 128 -5.47 10.12 10.19
N VAL A 129 -4.42 10.94 10.28
CA VAL A 129 -3.35 11.08 9.29
C VAL A 129 -2.00 11.03 9.99
N GLU A 130 -1.07 10.25 9.44
CA GLU A 130 0.32 10.19 9.91
C GLU A 130 1.27 10.84 8.89
N THR A 131 2.42 11.30 9.37
CA THR A 131 3.53 11.85 8.56
C THR A 131 4.86 11.28 9.07
N GLY A 132 5.93 11.41 8.30
CA GLY A 132 7.21 10.77 8.58
C GLY A 132 7.24 9.28 8.26
N ASN A 133 8.20 8.55 8.84
CA ASN A 133 8.46 7.13 8.56
C ASN A 133 7.59 6.18 9.42
N GLY A 134 6.26 6.33 9.43
CA GLY A 134 5.35 5.54 10.28
C GLY A 134 5.72 4.06 10.44
N GLY A 135 5.65 3.54 11.67
CA GLY A 135 5.80 2.11 12.01
C GLY A 135 7.22 1.54 12.01
N HIS A 136 7.99 1.80 13.08
CA HIS A 136 9.11 0.93 13.46
C HIS A 136 8.56 -0.48 13.74
N ILE A 137 9.00 -1.49 13.00
CA ILE A 137 8.96 -2.86 13.51
C ILE A 137 10.04 -2.89 14.61
N ALA A 138 9.62 -2.81 15.88
CA ALA A 138 10.51 -3.13 16.99
C ALA A 138 10.98 -4.59 16.82
N PRO A 139 12.24 -4.89 17.18
CA PRO A 139 12.83 -6.23 16.99
C PRO A 139 12.09 -7.33 17.73
#